data_AF-A0A8S9FPU5-F1
#
_entry.id   AF-A0A8S9FPU5-F1
#
_cell.length_a   1.000
_cell.length_b   1.000
_cell.length_c   1.000
_cell.angle_alpha   90.00
_cell.angle_beta   90.00
_cell.angle_gamma   90.00
#
_symmetry.space_group_name_H-M   'P 1'
#
loop_
_entity.id
_entity.type
_entity.pdbx_description
1 polymer ?
#
loop_
_entity_poly.entity_id
_entity_poly.type
_entity_poly.pdbx_seq_one_letter_code
_entity_poly.pdbx_strand_id
1 'polypeptide(L)'
;MESYSRKWCVVFVLLALASSVAKAQQVPCYFIFGDSLVDNGNNNGLVSFARANYFPYGIDFGGPTGRFSNGKTTVDEIGTSPLLESIFST
;
A
#
# COMPACT_ATOMS: atom_id res chain seq x y z
N MET A 1 -34.43 -26.99 -27.02
CA MET A 1 -33.91 -26.77 -25.64
C MET A 1 -32.42 -26.40 -25.67
N GLU A 2 -31.58 -27.12 -26.42
CA GLU A 2 -30.16 -26.81 -26.72
C GLU A 2 -29.84 -25.34 -27.05
N SER A 3 -30.58 -24.73 -27.98
CA SER A 3 -30.33 -23.34 -28.42
C SER A 3 -30.60 -22.29 -27.33
N TYR A 4 -31.51 -22.57 -26.40
CA TYR A 4 -31.81 -21.68 -25.29
C TYR A 4 -30.67 -21.71 -24.26
N SER A 5 -30.19 -22.91 -23.90
CA SER A 5 -29.07 -23.11 -22.99
C SER A 5 -27.77 -22.42 -23.48
N ARG A 6 -27.47 -22.52 -24.78
CA ARG A 6 -26.28 -21.89 -25.37
C ARG A 6 -26.30 -20.36 -25.29
N LYS A 7 -27.46 -19.73 -25.45
CA LYS A 7 -27.62 -18.26 -25.31
C LYS A 7 -27.35 -17.81 -23.87
N TRP A 8 -27.87 -18.54 -22.90
CA TRP A 8 -27.64 -18.25 -21.49
C TRP A 8 -26.18 -18.47 -21.07
N CYS A 9 -25.51 -19.50 -21.58
CA CYS A 9 -24.07 -19.67 -21.38
C CYS A 9 -23.28 -18.49 -21.94
N VAL A 10 -23.61 -17.99 -23.14
CA VAL A 10 -22.95 -16.81 -23.71
C VAL A 10 -23.19 -15.57 -22.83
N VAL A 11 -24.42 -15.35 -22.35
CA VAL A 11 -24.72 -14.23 -21.44
C VAL A 11 -23.93 -14.35 -20.13
N PHE A 12 -23.85 -15.54 -19.54
CA PHE A 12 -23.06 -15.79 -18.33
C PHE A 12 -21.57 -15.54 -18.54
N VAL A 13 -21.01 -15.99 -19.66
CA VAL A 13 -19.60 -15.75 -20.01
C VAL A 13 -19.34 -14.26 -20.21
N LEU A 14 -20.24 -13.54 -20.88
CA LEU A 14 -20.12 -12.09 -21.07
C LEU A 14 -20.22 -11.33 -19.75
N LEU A 15 -21.11 -11.72 -18.83
CA LEU A 15 -21.20 -11.14 -17.48
C LEU A 15 -19.93 -11.41 -16.65
N ALA A 16 -19.41 -12.62 -16.70
CA ALA A 16 -18.17 -12.99 -15.99
C ALA A 16 -16.97 -12.18 -16.50
N LEU A 17 -16.86 -11.99 -17.82
CA LEU A 17 -15.81 -11.16 -18.43
C LEU A 17 -15.98 -9.68 -18.08
N ALA A 18 -17.20 -9.14 -18.07
CA ALA A 18 -17.46 -7.76 -17.66
C ALA A 18 -17.09 -7.48 -16.18
N SER A 19 -17.17 -8.51 -15.34
CA SER A 19 -16.80 -8.43 -13.91
C SER A 19 -15.29 -8.43 -13.68
N SER A 20 -14.49 -8.75 -14.70
CA SER A 20 -13.04 -8.97 -14.59
C SER A 20 -12.18 -7.75 -14.92
N VAL A 21 -12.77 -6.55 -15.00
CA VAL A 21 -11.98 -5.31 -15.09
C VAL A 21 -11.25 -5.13 -13.76
N ALA A 22 -9.96 -5.47 -13.75
CA ALA A 22 -9.07 -5.15 -12.65
C ALA A 22 -9.13 -3.63 -12.43
N LYS A 23 -9.52 -3.20 -11.23
CA LYS A 23 -9.40 -1.79 -10.85
C LYS A 23 -7.92 -1.43 -10.89
N ALA A 24 -7.56 -0.53 -11.80
CA ALA A 24 -6.21 0.02 -11.85
C ALA A 24 -5.96 0.84 -10.57
N GLN A 25 -4.72 0.80 -10.07
CA GLN A 25 -4.29 1.65 -8.98
C GLN A 25 -4.49 3.12 -9.35
N GLN A 26 -5.41 3.82 -8.69
CA GLN A 26 -5.72 5.22 -9.02
C GLN A 26 -4.70 6.21 -8.46
N VAL A 27 -3.95 5.81 -7.42
CA VAL A 27 -2.87 6.62 -6.85
C VAL A 27 -1.54 5.89 -7.01
N PRO A 28 -0.70 6.29 -7.97
CA PRO A 28 0.56 5.58 -8.26
C PRO A 28 1.62 5.79 -7.16
N CYS A 29 1.58 6.89 -6.42
CA CYS A 29 2.49 7.15 -5.29
C CYS A 29 1.98 8.24 -4.35
N TYR A 30 2.55 8.29 -3.15
CA TYR A 30 2.37 9.37 -2.16
C TYR A 30 3.68 10.14 -1.97
N PHE A 31 3.58 11.45 -1.90
CA PHE A 31 4.67 12.31 -1.45
C PHE A 31 4.43 12.67 0.01
N ILE A 32 5.28 12.14 0.89
CA ILE A 32 5.16 12.29 2.34
C ILE A 32 6.18 13.31 2.80
N PHE A 33 5.70 14.36 3.46
CA PHE A 33 6.53 15.41 4.05
C PHE A 33 6.29 15.42 5.56
N GLY A 34 7.35 15.61 6.35
CA GLY A 34 7.24 15.69 7.79
C GLY A 34 8.58 15.54 8.49
N ASP A 35 8.53 15.02 9.71
CA ASP A 35 9.67 14.81 10.60
C ASP A 35 9.91 13.32 10.88
N SER A 36 10.59 13.02 11.99
CA SER A 36 10.84 11.67 12.49
C SER A 36 9.62 10.73 12.51
N LEU A 37 8.40 11.25 12.70
CA LEU A 37 7.18 10.45 12.76
C LEU A 37 6.81 9.80 11.44
N VAL A 38 7.35 10.30 10.33
CA VAL A 38 7.10 9.79 8.97
C VAL A 38 8.39 9.42 8.24
N ASP A 39 9.55 9.55 8.89
CA ASP A 39 10.84 9.15 8.33
C ASP A 39 10.99 7.63 8.41
N ASN A 40 11.20 7.01 7.24
CA ASN A 40 11.43 5.58 7.08
C ASN A 40 12.92 5.23 6.92
N GLY A 41 13.82 6.20 7.10
CA GLY A 41 15.27 6.02 7.06
C GLY A 41 15.99 6.94 6.09
N ASN A 42 15.31 7.97 5.56
CA ASN A 42 15.90 8.97 4.67
C ASN A 42 17.14 9.62 5.28
N ASN A 43 17.11 9.88 6.59
CA ASN A 43 18.23 10.52 7.26
C ASN A 43 19.46 9.63 7.47
N ASN A 44 19.35 8.30 7.31
CA ASN A 44 20.46 7.38 7.59
C ASN A 44 21.65 7.57 6.63
N GLY A 45 21.43 8.16 5.45
CA GLY A 45 22.47 8.52 4.49
C GLY A 45 23.03 9.93 4.63
N LEU A 46 22.48 10.76 5.52
CA LEU A 46 22.85 12.18 5.66
C LEU A 46 23.78 12.39 6.86
N VAL A 47 24.64 13.41 6.81
CA VAL A 47 25.44 13.86 7.96
C VAL A 47 24.52 14.59 8.95
N SER A 48 23.87 13.81 9.81
CA SER A 48 22.87 14.28 10.78
C SER A 48 22.90 13.41 12.03
N PHE A 49 22.51 13.99 13.17
CA PHE A 49 22.26 13.26 14.41
C PHE A 49 20.89 12.59 14.43
N ALA A 50 19.94 13.09 13.63
CA ALA A 50 18.60 12.52 13.52
C ALA A 50 18.64 11.27 12.62
N ARG A 51 19.15 10.15 13.15
CA ARG A 51 19.16 8.85 12.48
C ARG A 51 18.41 7.82 13.30
N ALA A 52 17.91 6.78 12.64
CA ALA A 52 17.20 5.67 13.29
C ALA A 52 17.76 4.30 12.83
N ASN A 53 19.07 4.26 12.56
CA ASN A 53 19.82 3.06 12.20
C ASN A 53 20.61 2.46 13.38
N TYR A 54 20.14 2.65 14.61
CA TYR A 54 20.74 2.11 15.83
C TYR A 54 19.66 1.75 16.87
N PHE A 55 20.04 0.95 17.88
CA PHE A 55 19.13 0.57 18.97
C PHE A 55 18.74 1.79 19.83
N PRO A 56 17.48 1.89 20.31
CA PRO A 56 16.49 0.82 20.40
C PRO A 56 15.54 0.68 19.21
N TYR A 57 15.69 1.49 18.16
CA TYR A 57 14.74 1.52 17.05
C TYR A 57 14.62 0.17 16.36
N GLY A 58 13.38 -0.23 16.06
CA GLY A 58 13.08 -1.50 15.40
C GLY A 58 13.40 -2.77 16.21
N ILE A 59 13.59 -2.66 17.54
CA ILE A 59 13.89 -3.85 18.37
C ILE A 59 12.83 -4.95 18.25
N ASP A 60 11.55 -4.57 18.15
CA ASP A 60 10.43 -5.52 17.97
C ASP A 60 10.39 -6.11 16.54
N PHE A 61 11.24 -5.61 15.63
CA PHE A 61 11.35 -5.99 14.21
C PHE A 61 12.71 -6.67 13.90
N GLY A 62 13.49 -7.02 14.92
CA GLY A 62 14.78 -7.71 14.76
C GLY A 62 15.97 -6.79 14.50
N GLY A 63 15.82 -5.47 14.62
CA GLY A 63 16.91 -4.50 14.50
C GLY A 63 16.47 -3.16 13.87
N PRO A 64 17.40 -2.20 13.73
CA PRO A 64 17.07 -0.87 13.23
C PRO A 64 16.43 -0.88 11.84
N THR A 65 15.18 -0.43 11.76
CA THR A 65 14.40 -0.40 10.51
C THR A 65 14.52 0.91 9.75
N GLY A 66 15.21 1.91 10.33
CA GLY A 66 15.25 3.28 9.81
C GLY A 66 14.08 4.16 10.25
N ARG A 67 13.09 3.61 10.98
CA ARG A 67 11.98 4.38 11.55
C ARG A 67 12.31 4.78 12.98
N PHE A 68 11.90 5.98 13.39
CA PHE A 68 12.05 6.46 14.78
C PHE A 68 11.04 5.82 15.75
N SER A 69 10.81 4.52 15.61
CA SER A 69 9.90 3.74 16.43
C SER A 69 10.33 2.27 16.46
N ASN A 70 9.64 1.47 17.28
CA ASN A 70 9.78 0.01 17.27
C ASN A 70 8.81 -0.64 16.28
N GLY A 71 8.23 0.11 15.34
CA GLY A 71 7.25 -0.45 14.41
C GLY A 71 7.05 0.36 13.15
N LYS A 72 5.94 0.10 12.49
CA LYS A 72 5.48 0.88 11.33
C LYS A 72 4.98 2.24 11.81
N THR A 73 5.26 3.26 11.01
CA THR A 73 4.70 4.60 11.18
C THR A 73 3.30 4.66 10.58
N THR A 74 2.53 5.72 10.90
CA THR A 74 1.21 5.94 10.31
C THR A 74 1.26 5.95 8.77
N VAL A 75 2.34 6.47 8.18
CA VAL A 75 2.48 6.54 6.72
C VAL A 75 2.76 5.18 6.07
N ASP A 76 3.38 4.24 6.79
CA ASP A 76 3.54 2.87 6.32
C ASP A 76 2.18 2.14 6.27
N GLU A 77 1.35 2.37 7.29
CA GLU A 77 0.00 1.80 7.35
C GLU A 77 -0.90 2.40 6.25
N ILE A 78 -0.83 3.73 6.07
CA ILE A 78 -1.50 4.44 4.96
C ILE A 78 -1.05 3.88 3.62
N GLY A 79 0.25 3.73 3.38
CA GLY A 79 0.79 3.21 2.12
C GLY A 79 0.40 1.75 1.82
N THR A 80 0.01 0.98 2.84
CA THR A 80 -0.45 -0.42 2.69
C THR A 80 -1.97 -0.53 2.70
N SER A 81 -2.70 0.54 3.06
CA SER A 81 -4.15 0.49 3.28
C SER A 81 -4.94 0.50 1.97
N PRO A 82 -5.74 -0.55 1.66
CA PRO A 82 -6.63 -0.56 0.50
C PRO A 82 -7.72 0.52 0.58
N LEU A 83 -8.01 1.04 1.78
CA LEU A 83 -9.05 2.04 1.99
C LEU A 83 -8.68 3.40 1.37
N LEU A 84 -7.39 3.74 1.29
CA LEU A 84 -6.98 5.00 0.67
C LEU A 84 -7.07 4.97 -0.85
N GLU A 85 -6.87 3.81 -1.48
CA GLU A 85 -7.16 3.64 -2.91
C GLU A 85 -8.62 4.02 -3.21
N SER A 86 -9.55 3.69 -2.30
CA SER A 86 -10.96 4.04 -2.44
C SER A 86 -11.26 5.53 -2.21
N ILE A 87 -10.51 6.22 -1.35
CA ILE A 87 -10.70 7.66 -1.07
C ILE A 87 -10.26 8.51 -2.26
N PHE A 88 -9.11 8.18 -2.86
CA PHE A 88 -8.62 8.89 -4.04
C PHE A 88 -9.18 8.33 -5.37
N SER A 89 -10.07 7.33 -5.30
CA SER A 89 -10.83 6.79 -6.43
C SER A 89 -12.04 7.64 -6.81
N THR A 90 -12.47 8.56 -5.94
CA THR A 90 -13.69 9.37 -6.13
C THR A 90 -13.34 10.71 -6.73
#